data_AF-A0A0J9TM82-F1
#
_entry.id   AF-A0A0J9TM82-F1
#
_cell.length_a   1.000
_cell.length_b   1.000
_cell.length_c   1.000
_cell.angle_alpha   90.00
_cell.angle_beta   90.00
_cell.angle_gamma   90.00
#
_symmetry.space_group_name_H-M   'P 1'
#
loop_
_entity.id
_entity.type
_entity.pdbx_description
1 polymer ?
#
loop_
_entity_poly.entity_id
_entity_poly.type
_entity_poly.pdbx_seq_one_letter_code
_entity_poly.pdbx_strand_id
1 'polypeptide(L)'
;MNTVQVGRTHGQHAEPTSLGYRFAITYQELENALTKLYLSRREIEIVTIKGSTGTYAHISPQIQEDLSYRLRLFTSPGSFQAFPRNRYSFYFSVLSHIGQIINSLVTTLRSLSREEIGEFSEVSEDHQIGSSSMPHKKNPITLENISGLSR
;
A
#
# COMPACT_ATOMS: atom_id res chain seq x y z
N MET A 1 4.88 -21.41 -9.27
CA MET A 1 5.61 -21.39 -7.98
C MET A 1 6.99 -22.05 -8.01
N ASN A 2 7.44 -22.60 -9.15
CA ASN A 2 8.53 -23.59 -9.15
C ASN A 2 9.87 -23.06 -9.69
N THR A 3 9.99 -21.76 -9.98
CA THR A 3 11.27 -21.17 -10.40
C THR A 3 12.21 -21.12 -9.21
N VAL A 4 13.15 -22.07 -9.13
CA VAL A 4 14.12 -22.19 -8.04
C VAL A 4 15.07 -20.98 -8.06
N GLN A 5 15.37 -20.43 -6.88
CA GLN A 5 16.35 -19.37 -6.65
C GLN A 5 17.14 -19.69 -5.39
N VAL A 6 18.33 -19.12 -5.23
CA VAL A 6 19.08 -19.23 -3.96
C VAL A 6 18.44 -18.34 -2.90
N GLY A 7 18.15 -18.90 -1.72
CA GLY A 7 17.75 -18.12 -0.55
C GLY A 7 18.92 -17.29 -0.04
N ARG A 8 18.65 -16.09 0.48
CA ARG A 8 19.69 -15.18 0.97
C ARG A 8 19.35 -14.66 2.36
N THR A 9 20.26 -14.82 3.32
CA THR A 9 20.18 -14.25 4.67
C THR A 9 21.41 -13.36 4.90
N HIS A 10 21.22 -12.12 5.35
CA HIS A 10 22.30 -11.10 5.41
C HIS A 10 23.05 -10.91 4.07
N GLY A 11 22.41 -11.19 2.93
CA GLY A 11 23.04 -11.18 1.61
C GLY A 11 23.92 -12.39 1.30
N GLN A 12 24.05 -13.35 2.21
CA GLN A 12 24.79 -14.60 2.04
C GLN A 12 23.89 -15.72 1.52
N HIS A 13 24.45 -16.63 0.72
CA HIS A 13 23.72 -17.81 0.25
C HIS A 13 23.31 -18.71 1.42
N ALA A 14 22.04 -19.10 1.41
CA ALA A 14 21.44 -20.04 2.35
C ALA A 14 20.86 -21.23 1.54
N GLU A 15 19.70 -21.74 1.96
CA GLU A 15 19.04 -22.86 1.30
C GLU A 15 18.28 -22.43 0.01
N PRO A 16 18.06 -23.35 -0.95
CA PRO A 16 17.21 -23.09 -2.10
C PRO A 16 15.79 -22.68 -1.71
N THR A 17 15.22 -21.74 -2.47
CA THR A 17 13.82 -21.32 -2.37
C THR A 17 13.26 -21.14 -3.78
N SER A 18 12.10 -20.49 -3.94
CA SER A 18 11.55 -20.19 -5.26
C SER A 18 11.10 -18.75 -5.39
N LEU A 19 11.19 -18.20 -6.61
CA LEU A 19 10.68 -16.86 -6.91
C LEU A 19 9.17 -16.76 -6.63
N GLY A 20 8.45 -17.85 -6.90
CA GLY A 20 7.02 -17.93 -6.59
C GLY A 20 6.71 -17.87 -5.10
N TYR A 21 7.52 -18.50 -4.26
CA TYR A 21 7.35 -18.42 -2.80
C TYR A 21 7.50 -16.98 -2.30
N ARG A 22 8.45 -16.23 -2.86
CA ARG A 22 8.63 -14.80 -2.54
C ARG A 22 7.38 -13.98 -2.87
N PHE A 23 6.81 -14.15 -4.06
CA PHE A 23 5.56 -13.46 -4.42
C PHE A 23 4.37 -13.92 -3.59
N ALA A 24 4.31 -15.20 -3.19
CA ALA A 24 3.26 -15.72 -2.33
C ALA A 24 3.28 -15.07 -0.93
N ILE A 25 4.47 -14.84 -0.36
CA ILE A 25 4.61 -14.11 0.90
C ILE A 25 4.06 -12.69 0.77
N THR A 26 4.50 -11.94 -0.25
CA THR A 26 4.00 -10.57 -0.46
C THR A 26 2.49 -10.54 -0.73
N TYR A 27 1.95 -11.51 -1.48
CA TYR A 27 0.51 -11.66 -1.67
C TYR A 27 -0.21 -11.80 -0.34
N GLN A 28 0.26 -12.68 0.54
CA GLN A 28 -0.35 -12.91 1.85
C GLN A 28 -0.28 -11.67 2.75
N GLU A 29 0.84 -10.94 2.72
CA GLU A 29 0.98 -9.66 3.43
C GLU A 29 -0.03 -8.61 2.93
N LEU A 30 -0.20 -8.50 1.61
CA LEU A 30 -1.16 -7.58 0.98
C LEU A 30 -2.62 -7.97 1.27
N GLU A 31 -2.95 -9.27 1.26
CA GLU A 31 -4.29 -9.77 1.60
C GLU A 31 -4.67 -9.41 3.05
N ASN A 32 -3.73 -9.56 3.98
CA ASN A 32 -3.90 -9.12 5.36
C ASN A 32 -4.05 -7.60 5.47
N ALA A 33 -3.27 -6.83 4.70
CA ALA A 33 -3.36 -5.38 4.68
C ALA A 33 -4.68 -4.87 4.07
N LEU A 34 -5.23 -5.57 3.07
CA LEU A 34 -6.51 -5.28 2.43
C LEU A 34 -7.67 -5.36 3.45
N THR A 35 -7.64 -6.37 4.33
CA THR A 35 -8.62 -6.49 5.42
C THR A 35 -8.57 -5.28 6.35
N LYS A 36 -7.35 -4.85 6.73
CA LYS A 36 -7.16 -3.63 7.57
C LYS A 36 -7.61 -2.37 6.83
N LEU A 37 -7.41 -2.29 5.52
CA LEU A 37 -7.84 -1.16 4.69
C LEU A 37 -9.36 -1.03 4.68
N TYR A 38 -10.10 -2.13 4.51
CA TYR A 38 -11.56 -2.07 4.58
C TYR A 38 -12.06 -1.65 5.96
N LEU A 39 -11.42 -2.13 7.03
CA LEU A 39 -11.75 -1.70 8.39
C LEU A 39 -11.47 -0.20 8.60
N SER A 40 -10.30 0.29 8.18
CA SER A 40 -9.94 1.70 8.34
C SER A 40 -10.76 2.64 7.45
N ARG A 41 -11.18 2.18 6.26
CA ARG A 41 -12.12 2.90 5.39
C ARG A 41 -13.44 3.16 6.09
N ARG A 42 -14.02 2.15 6.77
CA ARG A 42 -15.28 2.34 7.52
C ARG A 42 -15.18 3.42 8.60
N GLU A 43 -14.01 3.64 9.17
CA GLU A 43 -13.80 4.68 10.18
C GLU A 43 -13.80 6.11 9.61
N ILE A 44 -13.48 6.27 8.32
CA ILE A 44 -13.40 7.57 7.63
C ILE A 44 -14.56 7.83 6.66
N GLU A 45 -15.24 6.79 6.18
CA GLU A 45 -16.42 6.85 5.30
C GLU A 45 -17.68 7.19 6.09
N ILE A 46 -17.63 8.29 6.83
CA ILE A 46 -18.68 8.72 7.74
C ILE A 46 -19.23 10.09 7.35
N VAL A 47 -20.52 10.29 7.56
CA VAL A 47 -21.19 11.58 7.51
C VAL A 47 -21.54 12.05 8.92
N THR A 48 -21.41 13.37 9.17
CA THR A 48 -21.86 14.00 10.40
C THR A 48 -22.53 15.34 10.08
N ILE A 49 -23.79 15.50 10.48
CA ILE A 49 -24.50 16.78 10.42
C ILE A 49 -25.32 16.89 11.70
N LYS A 50 -24.71 17.50 12.73
CA LYS A 50 -25.24 17.52 14.10
C LYS A 50 -25.38 18.92 14.70
N GLY A 51 -25.22 19.96 13.88
CA GLY A 51 -25.21 21.36 14.32
C GLY A 51 -23.91 21.76 15.04
N SER A 52 -23.91 22.96 15.61
CA SER A 52 -22.70 23.68 16.08
C SER A 52 -21.88 22.93 17.12
N THR A 53 -22.55 22.23 18.04
CA THR A 53 -21.91 21.54 19.17
C THR A 53 -22.08 20.02 19.13
N GLY A 54 -22.65 19.47 18.05
CA GLY A 54 -22.85 18.01 17.93
C GLY A 54 -24.12 17.47 18.57
N THR A 55 -25.01 18.34 19.06
CA THR A 55 -26.16 17.97 19.91
C THR A 55 -27.49 17.86 19.17
N TYR A 56 -27.52 18.10 17.85
CA TYR A 56 -28.76 18.15 17.06
C TYR A 56 -29.75 19.25 17.50
N ALA A 57 -29.28 20.30 18.20
CA ALA A 57 -30.15 21.34 18.77
C ALA A 57 -31.06 22.05 17.75
N HIS A 58 -30.62 22.17 16.49
CA HIS A 58 -31.36 22.85 15.42
C HIS A 58 -31.52 22.00 14.15
N ILE A 59 -31.06 20.76 14.16
CA ILE A 59 -31.07 19.87 12.99
C ILE A 59 -31.58 18.51 13.43
N SER A 60 -32.63 18.03 12.78
CA SER A 60 -33.21 16.71 13.06
C SER A 60 -32.19 15.59 12.72
N PRO A 61 -32.01 14.57 13.60
CA PRO A 61 -31.12 13.44 13.33
C PRO A 61 -31.43 12.69 12.03
N GLN A 62 -32.71 12.65 11.61
CA GLN A 62 -33.16 12.03 10.37
C GLN A 62 -32.47 12.62 9.13
N ILE A 63 -32.10 13.90 9.15
CA ILE A 63 -31.37 14.54 8.04
C ILE A 63 -30.00 13.87 7.83
N GLN A 64 -29.32 13.49 8.91
CA GLN A 64 -28.04 12.80 8.81
C GLN A 64 -28.22 11.39 8.25
N GLU A 65 -29.26 10.67 8.69
CA GLU A 65 -29.57 9.31 8.20
C GLU A 65 -29.91 9.31 6.72
N ASP A 66 -30.78 10.23 6.28
CA ASP A 66 -31.14 10.42 4.87
C ASP A 66 -29.91 10.74 4.02
N LEU A 67 -29.02 11.60 4.51
CA LEU A 67 -27.79 11.94 3.81
C LEU A 67 -26.82 10.76 3.76
N SER A 68 -26.69 10.01 4.85
CA SER A 68 -25.89 8.78 4.93
C SER A 68 -26.33 7.78 3.87
N TYR A 69 -27.65 7.60 3.72
CA TYR A 69 -28.24 6.73 2.71
C TYR A 69 -27.95 7.21 1.28
N ARG A 70 -28.17 8.50 1.01
CA ARG A 70 -27.93 9.09 -0.33
C ARG A 70 -26.46 9.02 -0.75
N LEU A 71 -25.54 9.26 0.17
CA LEU A 71 -24.09 9.24 -0.08
C LEU A 71 -23.47 7.85 0.05
N ARG A 72 -24.22 6.84 0.51
CA ARG A 72 -23.71 5.49 0.82
C ARG A 72 -22.55 5.52 1.81
N LEU A 73 -22.65 6.39 2.82
CA LEU A 73 -21.69 6.53 3.92
C LEU A 73 -22.30 5.99 5.21
N PHE A 74 -21.47 5.86 6.25
CA PHE A 74 -21.91 5.49 7.60
C PHE A 74 -22.20 6.74 8.45
N THR A 75 -22.98 6.59 9.51
CA THR A 75 -23.20 7.66 10.49
C THR A 75 -22.21 7.56 11.65
N SER A 76 -21.67 8.68 12.12
CA SER A 76 -20.89 8.71 13.36
C SER A 76 -21.81 8.69 14.59
N PRO A 77 -21.55 7.87 15.63
CA PRO A 77 -22.35 7.87 16.86
C PRO A 77 -22.23 9.18 17.65
N GLY A 78 -21.12 9.91 17.56
CA GLY A 78 -20.91 11.16 18.31
C GLY A 78 -19.73 11.97 17.77
N SER A 79 -19.92 13.27 17.56
CA SER A 79 -18.85 14.24 17.31
C SER A 79 -19.34 15.61 17.75
N PHE A 80 -18.43 16.45 18.23
CA PHE A 80 -18.68 17.89 18.33
C PHE A 80 -18.71 18.51 16.91
N GLN A 81 -18.39 19.79 16.78
CA GLN A 81 -18.30 20.46 15.48
C GLN A 81 -17.31 19.80 14.52
N ALA A 82 -16.15 19.34 15.03
CA ALA A 82 -15.09 18.74 14.24
C ALA A 82 -15.08 17.21 14.34
N PHE A 83 -14.70 16.56 13.24
CA PHE A 83 -14.47 15.12 13.23
C PHE A 83 -13.27 14.74 14.11
N PRO A 84 -13.39 13.69 14.94
CA PRO A 84 -12.27 13.13 15.68
C PRO A 84 -11.13 12.76 14.74
N ARG A 85 -9.97 13.41 14.89
CA ARG A 85 -8.85 13.26 13.93
C ARG A 85 -8.10 11.94 14.06
N ASN A 86 -8.27 11.24 15.17
CA ASN A 86 -7.73 9.89 15.40
C ASN A 86 -8.19 8.87 14.34
N ARG A 87 -9.38 9.06 13.74
CA ARG A 87 -9.87 8.21 12.63
C ARG A 87 -8.96 8.25 11.41
N TYR A 88 -8.48 9.44 11.04
CA TYR A 88 -7.55 9.60 9.91
C TYR A 88 -6.20 8.97 10.21
N SER A 89 -5.73 9.03 11.47
CA SER A 89 -4.47 8.39 11.88
C SER A 89 -4.47 6.89 11.59
N PHE A 90 -5.56 6.19 11.91
CA PHE A 90 -5.69 4.77 11.60
C PHE A 90 -5.71 4.49 10.09
N TYR A 91 -6.42 5.31 9.30
CA TYR A 91 -6.41 5.16 7.85
C TYR A 91 -5.02 5.38 7.24
N PHE A 92 -4.33 6.44 7.64
CA PHE A 92 -2.97 6.73 7.16
C PHE A 92 -1.94 5.68 7.60
N SER A 93 -2.06 5.12 8.81
CA SER A 93 -1.16 4.05 9.25
C SER A 93 -1.33 2.78 8.43
N VAL A 94 -2.56 2.44 8.02
CA VAL A 94 -2.81 1.32 7.11
C VAL A 94 -2.25 1.59 5.71
N LEU A 95 -2.41 2.80 5.16
CA LEU A 95 -1.80 3.16 3.87
C LEU A 95 -0.27 3.07 3.93
N SER A 96 0.34 3.58 5.00
CA SER A 96 1.78 3.48 5.23
C SER A 96 2.22 2.02 5.31
N HIS A 97 1.47 1.17 6.00
CA HIS A 97 1.75 -0.26 6.09
C HIS A 97 1.74 -0.96 4.72
N ILE A 98 0.76 -0.65 3.86
CA ILE A 98 0.71 -1.15 2.47
C ILE A 98 1.95 -0.68 1.69
N GLY A 99 2.31 0.60 1.81
CA GLY A 99 3.51 1.15 1.21
C GLY A 99 4.78 0.39 1.62
N GLN A 100 4.91 0.03 2.91
CA GLN A 100 6.08 -0.71 3.38
C GLN A 100 6.14 -2.15 2.86
N ILE A 101 5.01 -2.83 2.68
CA ILE A 101 4.96 -4.16 2.06
C ILE A 101 5.47 -4.08 0.61
N ILE A 102 4.99 -3.08 -0.15
CA ILE A 102 5.42 -2.84 -1.53
C ILE A 102 6.92 -2.47 -1.56
N ASN A 103 7.37 -1.60 -0.66
CA ASN A 103 8.77 -1.19 -0.53
C ASN A 103 9.70 -2.40 -0.30
N SER A 104 9.29 -3.33 0.55
CA SER A 104 10.03 -4.57 0.84
C SER A 104 10.19 -5.42 -0.43
N LEU A 105 9.11 -5.59 -1.20
CA LEU A 105 9.15 -6.31 -2.48
C LEU A 105 10.08 -5.63 -3.48
N VAL A 106 9.90 -4.33 -3.74
CA VAL A 106 10.70 -3.63 -4.76
C VAL A 106 12.17 -3.52 -4.38
N THR A 107 12.49 -3.36 -3.10
CA THR A 107 13.88 -3.36 -2.61
C THR A 107 14.56 -4.71 -2.87
N THR A 108 13.81 -5.79 -2.69
CA THR A 108 14.28 -7.15 -2.99
C THR A 108 14.48 -7.35 -4.49
N LEU A 109 13.48 -7.01 -5.31
CA LEU A 109 13.59 -7.12 -6.77
C LEU A 109 14.73 -6.28 -7.33
N ARG A 110 14.97 -5.09 -6.75
CA ARG A 110 16.11 -4.24 -7.11
C ARG A 110 17.44 -4.92 -6.79
N SER A 111 17.53 -5.61 -5.65
CA SER A 111 18.71 -6.41 -5.31
C SER A 111 18.92 -7.57 -6.30
N LEU A 112 17.84 -8.24 -6.72
CA LEU A 112 17.89 -9.32 -7.71
C LEU A 112 18.27 -8.84 -9.12
N SER A 113 18.04 -7.55 -9.41
CA SER A 113 18.40 -6.92 -10.70
C SER A 113 19.85 -6.44 -10.81
N ARG A 114 20.63 -6.56 -9.74
CA ARG A 114 22.07 -6.26 -9.79
C ARG A 114 22.76 -7.18 -10.80
N GLU A 115 23.71 -6.65 -11.56
CA GLU A 115 24.38 -7.36 -12.67
C GLU A 115 25.03 -8.68 -12.23
N GLU A 116 25.57 -8.73 -11.01
CA GLU A 116 26.18 -9.91 -10.42
C GLU A 116 25.18 -10.99 -9.95
N ILE A 117 23.90 -10.65 -9.81
CA ILE A 117 22.83 -11.60 -9.44
C ILE A 117 22.02 -11.98 -10.68
N GLY A 118 21.52 -11.00 -11.41
CA GLY A 118 20.83 -11.20 -12.70
C GLY A 118 19.57 -12.09 -12.64
N GLU A 119 18.93 -12.22 -11.47
CA GLU A 119 17.76 -13.08 -11.28
C GLU A 119 16.44 -12.40 -11.65
N PHE A 120 16.43 -11.07 -11.78
CA PHE A 120 15.26 -10.28 -12.17
C PHE A 120 15.65 -9.10 -13.07
N SER A 121 14.85 -8.79 -14.08
CA SER A 121 14.99 -7.56 -14.87
C SER A 121 13.61 -6.94 -15.06
N GLU A 122 13.51 -5.63 -14.86
CA GLU A 122 12.28 -4.86 -15.07
C GLU A 122 11.99 -4.64 -16.57
N VAL A 123 13.03 -4.70 -17.40
CA VAL A 123 13.00 -4.18 -18.78
C VAL A 123 13.04 -5.33 -19.78
N SER A 124 12.04 -5.35 -20.67
CA SER A 124 12.06 -6.16 -21.90
C SER A 124 12.88 -5.45 -22.98
N GLU A 125 13.75 -6.19 -23.66
CA GLU A 125 14.86 -5.67 -24.47
C GLU A 125 14.46 -4.79 -25.66
N ASP A 126 13.21 -4.85 -26.11
CA ASP A 126 12.85 -4.29 -27.41
C ASP A 126 12.73 -2.75 -27.47
N HIS A 127 12.61 -2.03 -26.34
CA HIS A 127 12.16 -0.61 -26.37
C HIS A 127 12.89 0.37 -25.44
N GLN A 128 13.98 -0.01 -24.77
CA GLN A 128 14.62 0.92 -23.82
C GLN A 128 15.85 1.62 -24.39
N ILE A 129 15.72 2.94 -24.55
CA ILE A 129 16.88 3.85 -24.54
C ILE A 129 17.29 3.97 -23.07
N GLY A 130 18.25 3.14 -22.66
CA GLY A 130 18.91 3.28 -21.36
C GLY A 130 19.69 4.60 -21.29
N SER A 131 20.64 4.70 -20.35
CA SER A 131 21.52 5.89 -20.29
C SER A 131 22.09 6.19 -21.68
N SER A 132 21.94 7.43 -22.16
CA SER A 132 22.24 7.85 -23.54
C SER A 132 23.66 7.53 -24.01
N SER A 133 24.56 7.20 -23.08
CA SER A 133 25.98 6.91 -23.30
C SER A 133 26.37 5.43 -23.08
N MET A 134 25.50 4.59 -22.51
CA MET A 134 25.83 3.21 -22.12
C MET A 134 24.71 2.22 -22.50
N PRO A 135 24.81 1.57 -23.69
CA PRO A 135 23.78 0.66 -24.19
C PRO A 135 23.52 -0.57 -23.32
N HIS A 136 24.52 -1.02 -22.54
CA HIS A 136 24.40 -2.17 -21.64
C HIS A 136 23.71 -1.83 -20.30
N LYS A 137 23.58 -0.54 -19.95
CA LYS A 137 23.13 -0.11 -18.63
C LYS A 137 21.61 -0.20 -18.50
N LYS A 138 21.14 -1.24 -17.81
CA LYS A 138 19.73 -1.48 -17.50
C LYS A 138 19.48 -1.17 -16.01
N ASN A 139 18.76 -0.08 -15.74
CA ASN A 139 18.45 0.34 -14.36
C ASN A 139 16.99 0.00 -14.00
N PRO A 140 16.72 -0.49 -12.78
CA PRO A 140 15.37 -0.76 -12.26
C PRO A 140 14.67 0.53 -11.78
N ILE A 141 14.47 1.50 -12.67
CA ILE A 141 14.03 2.86 -12.34
C ILE A 141 12.63 2.86 -11.69
N THR A 142 11.71 2.01 -12.16
CA THR A 142 10.36 1.99 -11.56
C THR A 142 10.41 1.43 -10.15
N LEU A 143 11.25 0.41 -9.91
CA LEU A 143 11.43 -0.11 -8.55
C LEU A 143 12.00 0.96 -7.59
N GLU A 144 12.92 1.79 -8.07
CA GLU A 144 13.46 2.92 -7.30
C GLU A 144 12.41 3.99 -7.01
N ASN A 145 11.62 4.37 -8.01
CA ASN A 145 10.53 5.32 -7.86
C ASN A 145 9.48 4.82 -6.86
N ILE A 146 9.09 3.55 -6.93
CA ILE A 146 8.14 2.95 -5.99
C ILE A 146 8.72 2.96 -4.56
N SER A 147 10.00 2.63 -4.38
CA SER A 147 10.66 2.71 -3.07
C SER A 147 10.66 4.14 -2.52
N GLY A 148 10.88 5.14 -3.38
CA GLY A 148 10.82 6.56 -3.02
C GLY A 148 9.43 6.99 -2.55
N LEU A 149 8.37 6.58 -3.27
CA LEU A 149 6.97 6.88 -2.91
C LEU A 149 6.50 6.18 -1.63
N SER A 150 7.18 5.11 -1.23
CA SER A 150 6.81 4.30 -0.07
C SER A 150 7.44 4.79 1.25
N ARG A 151 8.24 5.86 1.21
CA ARG A 151 8.91 6.49 2.36
C ARG A 151 8.13 7.73 2.82
#